data_AF-A0A944BJ05-F1
#
_entry.id   AF-A0A944BJ05-F1
#
_cell.length_a   1.000
_cell.length_b   1.000
_cell.length_c   1.000
_cell.angle_alpha   90.00
_cell.angle_beta   90.00
_cell.angle_gamma   90.00
#
_symmetry.space_group_name_H-M   'P 1'
#
loop_
_entity.id
_entity.type
_entity.pdbx_description
1 polymer ?
#
loop_
_entity_poly.entity_id
_entity_poly.type
_entity_poly.pdbx_seq_one_letter_code
_entity_poly.pdbx_strand_id
1 'polypeptide(L)'
;MQLEFIAHATFLLRLDSGRSIVIDPYKAHEFNGRFDYPTFAPLCDFAVITHEHIDHAWLGDLRGNPVVVRQAWCDRELRISSVFAYHDAFGGTKFGGYVLMKVIEADGQRLCHLGDVGEPLSDAQIAALGHCDVAIVPIGGFYTIDAHAAHALATRLAARTTIPCHFKTPLCTLPIADATPFLRLAGTYTHLPHATYPIDSLPPGIVLLDDAFNP
;
A
#
# COMPACT_ATOMS: atom_id res chain seq x y z
N MET A 1 16.25 -2.47 4.60
CA MET A 1 14.77 -2.37 4.66
C MET A 1 14.09 -3.64 4.15
N GLN A 2 13.22 -4.21 4.98
CA GLN A 2 12.40 -5.39 4.68
C GLN A 2 10.91 -5.02 4.68
N LEU A 3 10.11 -5.77 3.93
CA LEU A 3 8.66 -5.60 3.76
C LEU A 3 7.91 -6.90 4.08
N GLU A 4 6.77 -6.76 4.75
CA GLU A 4 5.82 -7.83 5.03
C GLU A 4 4.41 -7.34 4.67
N PHE A 5 3.67 -8.12 3.87
CA PHE A 5 2.28 -7.82 3.53
C PHE A 5 1.36 -8.38 4.60
N ILE A 6 0.62 -7.50 5.28
CA ILE A 6 -0.21 -7.89 6.42
C ILE A 6 -1.61 -8.26 5.95
N ALA A 7 -2.33 -7.32 5.34
CA ALA A 7 -3.67 -7.50 4.81
C ALA A 7 -4.14 -6.22 4.11
N HIS A 8 -5.05 -6.35 3.13
CA HIS A 8 -5.69 -5.22 2.44
C HIS A 8 -4.68 -4.23 1.85
N ALA A 9 -4.43 -3.10 2.52
CA ALA A 9 -3.42 -2.10 2.19
C ALA A 9 -2.38 -1.89 3.32
N THR A 10 -2.39 -2.73 4.34
CA THR A 10 -1.45 -2.67 5.46
C THR A 10 -0.17 -3.43 5.15
N PHE A 11 0.96 -2.74 5.32
CA PHE A 11 2.29 -3.30 5.19
C PHE A 11 3.12 -2.96 6.43
N LEU A 12 3.94 -3.91 6.88
CA LEU A 12 4.93 -3.68 7.92
C LEU A 12 6.32 -3.63 7.28
N LEU A 13 7.02 -2.52 7.52
CA LEU A 13 8.43 -2.37 7.14
C LEU A 13 9.32 -2.47 8.37
N ARG A 14 10.48 -3.09 8.18
CA ARG A 14 11.57 -3.13 9.17
C ARG A 14 12.83 -2.56 8.56
N LEU A 15 13.39 -1.54 9.20
CA LEU A 15 14.66 -0.94 8.81
C LEU A 15 15.83 -1.75 9.36
N ASP A 16 17.01 -1.60 8.76
CA ASP A 16 18.22 -2.28 9.20
C ASP A 16 18.66 -1.81 10.61
N SER A 17 18.25 -0.60 11.01
CA SER A 17 18.44 -0.08 12.39
C SER A 17 17.53 -0.75 13.43
N GLY A 18 16.57 -1.59 13.01
CA GLY A 18 15.58 -2.24 13.86
C GLY A 18 14.29 -1.43 14.04
N ARG A 19 14.25 -0.18 13.55
CA ARG A 19 13.03 0.63 13.53
C ARG A 19 11.97 0.02 12.62
N SER A 20 10.71 0.23 12.96
CA SER A 20 9.57 -0.41 12.31
C SER A 20 8.48 0.60 11.94
N ILE A 21 7.89 0.40 10.77
CA ILE A 21 6.93 1.30 10.17
C ILE A 21 5.72 0.49 9.73
N VAL A 22 4.54 0.80 10.25
CA VAL A 22 3.28 0.27 9.74
C VAL A 22 2.68 1.29 8.79
N ILE A 23 2.36 0.87 7.58
CA ILE A 23 1.63 1.67 6.60
C ILE A 23 0.16 1.26 6.65
N ASP A 24 -0.73 2.24 6.66
CA ASP A 24 -2.17 2.10 6.57
C ASP A 24 -2.79 1.00 7.45
N PRO A 25 -2.65 1.06 8.80
CA PRO A 25 -3.25 0.07 9.70
C PRO A 25 -4.79 0.08 9.63
N TYR A 26 -5.40 -1.10 9.58
CA TYR A 26 -6.87 -1.26 9.52
C TYR A 26 -7.48 -1.58 10.87
N LYS A 27 -8.79 -1.32 11.00
CA LYS A 27 -9.61 -1.83 12.10
C LYS A 27 -10.20 -3.20 11.75
N ALA A 28 -9.98 -4.18 12.60
CA ALA A 28 -10.46 -5.54 12.41
C ALA A 28 -11.99 -5.64 12.50
N HIS A 29 -12.56 -6.65 11.81
CA HIS A 29 -13.98 -7.01 11.87
C HIS A 29 -14.95 -5.87 11.54
N GLU A 30 -14.65 -5.11 10.48
CA GLU A 30 -15.42 -3.94 10.06
C GLU A 30 -16.35 -4.21 8.88
N PHE A 31 -17.12 -3.18 8.52
CA PHE A 31 -18.04 -3.19 7.38
C PHE A 31 -19.07 -4.33 7.44
N ASN A 32 -19.60 -4.59 8.64
CA ASN A 32 -20.56 -5.64 8.92
C ASN A 32 -20.05 -7.04 8.50
N GLY A 33 -18.78 -7.34 8.79
CA GLY A 33 -18.15 -8.64 8.51
C GLY A 33 -17.71 -8.82 7.06
N ARG A 34 -17.78 -7.77 6.22
CA ARG A 34 -17.19 -7.81 4.88
C ARG A 34 -15.68 -7.59 4.88
N PHE A 35 -15.14 -7.12 6.01
CA PHE A 35 -13.72 -6.95 6.24
C PHE A 35 -13.38 -7.67 7.55
N ASP A 36 -13.13 -8.97 7.42
CA ASP A 36 -13.01 -9.90 8.54
C ASP A 36 -11.55 -10.29 8.82
N TYR A 37 -10.64 -9.34 8.56
CA TYR A 37 -9.25 -9.52 8.94
C TYR A 37 -9.10 -9.56 10.47
N PRO A 38 -8.26 -10.44 11.03
CA PRO A 38 -7.98 -10.49 12.47
C PRO A 38 -7.34 -9.22 13.00
N THR A 39 -7.39 -9.00 14.31
CA THR A 39 -6.66 -7.89 14.94
C THR A 39 -5.15 -8.01 14.70
N PHE A 40 -4.56 -6.97 14.11
CA PHE A 40 -3.12 -6.81 13.96
C PHE A 40 -2.60 -5.73 14.92
N ALA A 41 -1.80 -6.13 15.91
CA ALA A 41 -1.34 -5.26 17.00
C ALA A 41 0.20 -5.22 17.10
N PRO A 42 0.91 -4.73 16.06
CA PRO A 42 2.37 -4.71 16.04
C PRO A 42 2.94 -3.73 17.06
N LEU A 43 4.11 -4.04 17.59
CA LEU A 43 5.00 -3.04 18.16
C LEU A 43 5.63 -2.27 17.01
N CYS A 44 5.42 -0.96 16.95
CA CYS A 44 5.95 -0.12 15.88
C CYS A 44 6.43 1.25 16.35
N ASP A 45 7.40 1.81 15.61
CA ASP A 45 7.94 3.16 15.87
C ASP A 45 7.20 4.23 15.07
N PHE A 46 6.67 3.87 13.88
CA PHE A 46 5.95 4.77 12.98
C PHE A 46 4.65 4.15 12.49
N ALA A 47 3.60 4.98 12.41
CA ALA A 47 2.36 4.67 11.71
C ALA A 47 2.19 5.68 10.58
N VAL A 48 2.27 5.23 9.33
CA VAL A 48 2.18 6.06 8.13
C VAL A 48 0.76 5.93 7.58
N ILE A 49 0.07 7.07 7.46
CA ILE A 49 -1.34 7.11 7.05
C ILE A 49 -1.45 7.83 5.69
N THR A 50 -2.02 7.15 4.70
CA THR A 50 -2.30 7.72 3.38
C THR A 50 -3.54 8.62 3.41
N HIS A 51 -4.60 8.21 4.11
CA HIS A 51 -5.87 8.94 4.26
C HIS A 51 -6.71 8.40 5.44
N GLU A 52 -7.75 9.11 5.86
CA GLU A 52 -8.47 8.88 7.14
C GLU A 52 -9.68 7.92 7.03
N HIS A 53 -9.55 6.81 6.30
CA HIS A 53 -10.56 5.74 6.32
C HIS A 53 -10.24 4.65 7.33
N ILE A 54 -11.27 3.95 7.81
CA ILE A 54 -11.15 3.01 8.94
C ILE A 54 -10.34 1.75 8.60
N ASP A 55 -10.26 1.40 7.33
CA ASP A 55 -9.42 0.34 6.75
C ASP A 55 -7.98 0.80 6.44
N HIS A 56 -7.64 2.06 6.71
CA HIS A 56 -6.31 2.65 6.48
C HIS A 56 -5.73 3.46 7.66
N ALA A 57 -6.54 3.88 8.64
CA ALA A 57 -6.13 4.84 9.67
C ALA A 57 -6.46 4.42 11.10
N TRP A 58 -6.59 3.11 11.35
CA TRP A 58 -6.87 2.61 12.69
C TRP A 58 -5.61 2.47 13.53
N LEU A 59 -5.48 3.35 14.52
CA LEU A 59 -4.32 3.37 15.43
C LEU A 59 -4.55 2.58 16.72
N GLY A 60 -5.80 2.17 16.99
CA GLY A 60 -6.24 1.70 18.31
C GLY A 60 -5.55 0.43 18.81
N ASP A 61 -5.08 -0.42 17.89
CA ASP A 61 -4.43 -1.70 18.23
C ASP A 61 -2.90 -1.62 18.21
N LEU A 62 -2.32 -0.51 17.75
CA LEU A 62 -0.87 -0.36 17.62
C LEU A 62 -0.20 -0.26 19.00
N ARG A 63 0.96 -0.90 19.15
CA ARG A 63 1.77 -0.86 20.36
C ARG A 63 3.02 -0.01 20.12
N GLY A 64 3.61 0.51 21.21
CA GLY A 64 4.90 1.25 21.15
C GLY A 64 4.77 2.77 21.10
N ASN A 65 3.54 3.31 21.09
CA ASN A 65 3.26 4.75 20.93
C ASN A 65 3.94 5.34 19.68
N PRO A 66 3.63 4.81 18.48
CA PRO A 66 4.31 5.20 17.27
C PRO A 66 4.12 6.68 16.95
N VAL A 67 5.10 7.27 16.27
CA VAL A 67 4.95 8.56 15.61
C VAL A 67 4.00 8.40 14.43
N VAL A 68 2.90 9.15 14.43
CA VAL A 68 1.90 9.10 13.35
C VAL A 68 2.27 10.09 12.25
N VAL A 69 2.57 9.59 11.05
CA VAL A 69 3.02 10.37 9.90
C VAL A 69 1.91 10.50 8.87
N ARG A 70 1.26 11.67 8.86
CA ARG A 70 0.20 12.03 7.90
C ARG A 70 0.69 12.82 6.70
N GLN A 71 1.71 13.65 6.86
CA GLN A 71 2.24 14.50 5.79
C GLN A 71 3.64 14.06 5.36
N ALA A 72 4.67 14.56 6.03
CA ALA A 72 6.06 14.22 5.76
C ALA A 72 6.80 13.96 7.07
N TRP A 73 7.89 13.21 6.97
CA TRP A 73 8.82 12.95 8.05
C TRP A 73 10.24 12.89 7.48
N CYS A 74 11.23 13.38 8.24
CA CYS A 74 12.62 13.20 7.87
C CYS A 74 13.50 13.21 9.11
N ASP A 75 14.29 12.16 9.26
CA ASP A 75 15.44 12.12 10.16
C ASP A 75 16.68 11.60 9.42
N ARG A 76 17.69 11.11 10.14
CA ARG A 76 18.96 10.64 9.56
C ARG A 76 18.82 9.33 8.79
N GLU A 77 17.84 8.50 9.12
CA GLU A 77 17.69 7.13 8.58
C GLU A 77 16.44 7.00 7.70
N LEU A 78 15.40 7.77 8.00
CA LEU A 78 14.08 7.65 7.39
C LEU A 78 13.63 8.99 6.79
N ARG A 79 13.27 8.97 5.52
CA ARG A 79 12.55 10.05 4.84
C ARG A 79 11.20 9.54 4.33
N ILE A 80 10.15 10.28 4.65
CA ILE A 80 8.79 10.04 4.18
C ILE A 80 8.29 11.33 3.54
N SER A 81 7.92 11.24 2.28
CA SER A 81 7.27 12.34 1.55
C SER A 81 5.92 11.89 1.02
N SER A 82 5.10 12.86 0.60
CA SER A 82 3.75 12.61 0.09
C SER A 82 3.53 13.26 -1.26
N VAL A 83 2.84 12.55 -2.14
CA VAL A 83 2.30 13.08 -3.40
C VAL A 83 0.79 13.01 -3.33
N PHE A 84 0.14 14.15 -3.55
CA PHE A 84 -1.32 14.25 -3.53
C PHE A 84 -1.95 13.54 -4.73
N ALA A 85 -3.06 12.85 -4.51
CA ALA A 85 -4.01 12.38 -5.54
C ALA A 85 -5.44 12.39 -4.97
N TYR A 86 -6.45 12.36 -5.83
CA TYR A 86 -7.82 12.18 -5.41
C TYR A 86 -8.17 10.68 -5.19
N HIS A 87 -9.06 10.43 -4.24
CA HIS A 87 -9.62 9.10 -3.94
C HIS A 87 -10.61 8.62 -5.02
N ASP A 88 -11.03 9.52 -5.92
CA ASP A 88 -11.86 9.19 -7.07
C ASP A 88 -11.61 10.13 -8.25
N ALA A 89 -12.05 9.72 -9.43
CA ALA A 89 -11.97 10.51 -10.67
C ALA A 89 -12.90 11.74 -10.70
N PHE A 90 -13.65 12.02 -9.62
CA PHE A 90 -14.59 13.14 -9.48
C PHE A 90 -14.10 14.15 -8.43
N GLY A 91 -12.77 14.27 -8.27
CA GLY A 91 -12.16 15.24 -7.35
C GLY A 91 -12.37 14.90 -5.88
N GLY A 92 -12.53 13.62 -5.54
CA GLY A 92 -12.69 13.15 -4.16
C GLY A 92 -14.10 13.27 -3.60
N THR A 93 -15.09 13.63 -4.43
CA THR A 93 -16.45 13.91 -3.97
C THR A 93 -17.27 12.65 -3.68
N LYS A 94 -16.87 11.50 -4.21
CA LYS A 94 -17.60 10.24 -4.09
C LYS A 94 -17.16 9.43 -2.88
N PHE A 95 -15.86 9.42 -2.59
CA PHE A 95 -15.27 8.51 -1.61
C PHE A 95 -14.45 9.20 -0.51
N GLY A 96 -14.58 10.52 -0.32
CA GLY A 96 -14.05 11.16 0.89
C GLY A 96 -12.70 11.87 0.72
N GLY A 97 -12.50 12.50 -0.44
CA GLY A 97 -11.47 13.51 -0.65
C GLY A 97 -10.23 12.99 -1.34
N TYR A 98 -9.09 13.07 -0.65
CA TYR A 98 -7.78 12.85 -1.24
C TYR A 98 -7.01 11.76 -0.50
N VAL A 99 -6.00 11.27 -1.20
CA VAL A 99 -5.00 10.32 -0.73
C VAL A 99 -3.64 11.00 -0.83
N LEU A 100 -2.80 10.79 0.18
CA LEU A 100 -1.40 11.15 0.14
C LEU A 100 -0.59 9.90 -0.13
N MET A 101 -0.27 9.66 -1.41
CA MET A 101 0.63 8.59 -1.82
C MET A 101 1.97 8.78 -1.12
N LYS A 102 2.49 7.72 -0.48
CA LYS A 102 3.66 7.78 0.38
C LYS A 102 4.89 7.30 -0.34
N VAL A 103 5.96 8.09 -0.28
CA VAL A 103 7.29 7.66 -0.68
C VAL A 103 8.11 7.51 0.59
N ILE A 104 8.57 6.29 0.87
CA ILE A 104 9.35 5.91 2.05
C ILE A 104 10.75 5.54 1.58
N GLU A 105 11.73 6.27 2.07
CA GLU A 105 13.15 6.14 1.72
C GLU A 105 13.95 5.82 2.99
N ALA A 106 14.56 4.65 3.01
CA ALA A 106 15.42 4.16 4.07
C ALA A 106 16.31 3.02 3.55
N ASP A 107 17.47 2.81 4.19
CA ASP A 107 18.42 1.73 3.85
C ASP A 107 18.79 1.65 2.35
N GLY A 108 18.87 2.81 1.69
CA GLY A 108 19.17 2.90 0.26
C GLY A 108 18.06 2.40 -0.68
N GLN A 109 16.86 2.14 -0.16
CA GLN A 109 15.69 1.67 -0.91
C GLN A 109 14.57 2.71 -0.87
N ARG A 110 13.74 2.73 -1.93
CA ARG A 110 12.63 3.66 -2.11
C ARG A 110 11.33 2.91 -2.42
N LEU A 111 10.39 2.94 -1.48
CA LEU A 111 9.08 2.31 -1.60
C LEU A 111 7.99 3.35 -1.78
N CYS A 112 7.10 3.13 -2.74
CA CYS A 112 5.99 4.00 -3.08
C CYS A 112 4.66 3.28 -2.77
N HIS A 113 3.90 3.73 -1.75
CA HIS A 113 2.57 3.22 -1.43
C HIS A 113 1.50 4.17 -1.95
N LEU A 114 0.69 3.71 -2.92
CA LEU A 114 -0.24 4.60 -3.62
C LEU A 114 -1.56 4.84 -2.89
N GLY A 115 -1.76 4.23 -1.71
CA GLY A 115 -3.00 4.34 -0.96
C GLY A 115 -4.20 3.95 -1.82
N ASP A 116 -5.30 4.69 -1.68
CA ASP A 116 -6.51 4.49 -2.47
C ASP A 116 -6.60 5.48 -3.63
N VAL A 117 -5.53 5.59 -4.43
CA VAL A 117 -5.59 6.42 -5.65
C VAL A 117 -6.78 5.97 -6.50
N GLY A 118 -7.66 6.92 -6.82
CA GLY A 118 -8.88 6.68 -7.60
C GLY A 118 -8.92 7.41 -8.93
N GLU A 119 -7.80 8.03 -9.33
CA GLU A 119 -7.65 8.77 -10.58
C GLU A 119 -6.38 8.35 -11.34
N PRO A 120 -6.32 8.55 -12.66
CA PRO A 120 -5.06 8.48 -13.40
C PRO A 120 -4.09 9.58 -12.91
N LEU A 121 -2.84 9.22 -12.65
CA LEU A 121 -1.84 10.21 -12.23
C LEU A 121 -1.35 11.08 -13.39
N SER A 122 -1.20 12.38 -13.15
CA SER A 122 -0.53 13.31 -14.07
C SER A 122 0.98 13.03 -14.17
N ASP A 123 1.63 13.53 -15.23
CA ASP A 123 3.09 13.43 -15.37
C ASP A 123 3.84 14.12 -14.22
N ALA A 124 3.27 15.20 -13.67
CA ALA A 124 3.83 15.88 -12.51
C ALA A 124 3.78 15.00 -11.24
N GLN A 125 2.68 14.26 -11.03
CA GLN A 125 2.58 13.30 -9.92
C GLN A 125 3.54 12.12 -10.11
N ILE A 126 3.67 11.58 -11.33
CA ILE A 126 4.65 10.52 -11.62
C ILE A 126 6.09 11.01 -11.39
N ALA A 127 6.42 12.22 -11.86
CA ALA A 127 7.74 12.81 -11.64
C ALA A 127 8.03 13.08 -10.15
N ALA A 128 7.02 13.51 -9.38
CA ALA A 128 7.13 13.71 -7.94
C ALA A 128 7.29 12.38 -7.18
N LEU A 129 6.61 11.32 -7.64
CA LEU A 129 6.83 9.96 -7.13
C LEU A 129 8.23 9.47 -7.45
N GLY A 130 8.83 9.82 -8.59
CA GLY A 130 10.22 9.52 -8.95
C GLY A 130 10.52 8.01 -9.09
N HIS A 131 11.80 7.63 -9.01
CA HIS A 131 12.23 6.23 -9.03
C HIS A 131 11.71 5.40 -7.84
N CYS A 132 10.96 4.33 -8.07
CA CYS A 132 10.52 3.42 -7.01
C CYS A 132 11.19 2.05 -7.17
N ASP A 133 11.86 1.55 -6.13
CA ASP A 133 12.32 0.16 -6.08
C ASP A 133 11.10 -0.78 -5.98
N VAL A 134 10.13 -0.38 -5.17
CA VAL A 134 8.85 -1.07 -4.99
C VAL A 134 7.70 -0.07 -5.11
N ALA A 135 6.69 -0.39 -5.92
CA ALA A 135 5.41 0.31 -5.95
C ALA A 135 4.29 -0.62 -5.45
N ILE A 136 3.54 -0.17 -4.45
CA ILE A 136 2.34 -0.85 -3.94
C ILE A 136 1.11 -0.15 -4.52
N VAL A 137 0.33 -0.87 -5.33
CA VAL A 137 -0.71 -0.29 -6.21
C VAL A 137 -2.08 -0.89 -5.86
N PRO A 138 -3.10 -0.09 -5.54
CA PRO A 138 -4.45 -0.59 -5.33
C PRO A 138 -5.07 -1.07 -6.66
N ILE A 139 -5.80 -2.18 -6.63
CA ILE A 139 -6.41 -2.75 -7.86
C ILE A 139 -7.89 -3.09 -7.71
N GLY A 140 -8.54 -2.63 -6.64
CA GLY A 140 -9.90 -3.02 -6.26
C GLY A 140 -11.01 -2.50 -7.17
N GLY A 141 -10.77 -1.43 -7.94
CA GLY A 141 -11.62 -0.95 -9.04
C GLY A 141 -12.96 -0.32 -8.71
N PHE A 142 -13.44 -0.42 -7.47
CA PHE A 142 -14.68 0.25 -7.05
C PHE A 142 -14.40 1.54 -6.26
N TYR A 143 -13.61 1.43 -5.19
CA TYR A 143 -13.18 2.56 -4.35
C TYR A 143 -11.84 3.15 -4.79
N THR A 144 -11.10 2.43 -5.63
CA THR A 144 -9.79 2.82 -6.16
C THR A 144 -9.81 2.71 -7.68
N ILE A 145 -8.68 2.99 -8.32
CA ILE A 145 -8.49 2.65 -9.75
C ILE A 145 -8.73 1.16 -10.03
N ASP A 146 -9.20 0.87 -11.24
CA ASP A 146 -9.43 -0.50 -11.72
C ASP A 146 -8.15 -1.16 -12.25
N ALA A 147 -8.26 -2.44 -12.63
CA ALA A 147 -7.14 -3.23 -13.12
C ALA A 147 -6.46 -2.64 -14.37
N HIS A 148 -7.21 -1.98 -15.27
CA HIS A 148 -6.64 -1.36 -16.48
C HIS A 148 -5.83 -0.12 -16.12
N ALA A 149 -6.41 0.76 -15.30
CA ALA A 149 -5.74 1.95 -14.81
C ALA A 149 -4.51 1.60 -13.94
N ALA A 150 -4.62 0.59 -13.08
CA ALA A 150 -3.52 0.10 -12.26
C ALA A 150 -2.37 -0.48 -13.11
N HIS A 151 -2.68 -1.25 -14.14
CA HIS A 151 -1.66 -1.81 -15.03
C HIS A 151 -0.95 -0.72 -15.86
N ALA A 152 -1.70 0.26 -16.37
CA ALA A 152 -1.13 1.42 -17.03
C ALA A 152 -0.25 2.26 -16.08
N LEU A 153 -0.67 2.41 -14.83
CA LEU A 153 0.08 3.12 -13.81
C LEU A 153 1.37 2.38 -13.42
N ALA A 154 1.32 1.06 -13.24
CA ALA A 154 2.50 0.23 -13.01
C ALA A 154 3.54 0.39 -14.13
N THR A 155 3.08 0.42 -15.39
CA THR A 155 3.94 0.66 -16.56
C THR A 155 4.59 2.05 -16.52
N ARG A 156 3.82 3.09 -16.15
CA ARG A 156 4.33 4.47 -16.09
C ARG A 156 5.28 4.73 -14.92
N LEU A 157 5.04 4.10 -13.78
CA LEU A 157 5.93 4.18 -12.63
C LEU A 157 7.24 3.45 -12.88
N ALA A 158 7.20 2.38 -13.70
CA ALA A 158 8.36 1.57 -14.05
C ALA A 158 9.19 1.16 -12.81
N ALA A 159 8.50 0.88 -11.70
CA ALA A 159 9.13 0.40 -10.49
C ALA A 159 9.80 -0.94 -10.76
N ARG A 160 10.95 -1.21 -10.12
CA ARG A 160 11.62 -2.51 -10.27
C ARG A 160 10.66 -3.65 -9.93
N THR A 161 9.93 -3.52 -8.82
CA THR A 161 8.89 -4.45 -8.39
C THR A 161 7.56 -3.70 -8.18
N THR A 162 6.45 -4.27 -8.65
CA THR A 162 5.10 -3.78 -8.37
C THR A 162 4.30 -4.83 -7.62
N ILE A 163 3.71 -4.46 -6.50
CA ILE A 163 2.90 -5.32 -5.64
C ILE A 163 1.46 -4.81 -5.66
N PRO A 164 0.48 -5.58 -6.15
CA PRO A 164 -0.92 -5.20 -6.04
C PRO A 164 -1.39 -5.29 -4.59
N CYS A 165 -2.29 -4.39 -4.18
CA CYS A 165 -2.97 -4.41 -2.89
C CYS A 165 -4.45 -3.99 -3.03
N HIS A 166 -5.17 -3.90 -1.91
CA HIS A 166 -6.55 -3.41 -1.85
C HIS A 166 -7.49 -4.13 -2.85
N PHE A 167 -7.47 -5.47 -2.81
CA PHE A 167 -8.30 -6.34 -3.64
C PHE A 167 -9.02 -7.39 -2.79
N LYS A 168 -10.02 -8.03 -3.38
CA LYS A 168 -10.83 -9.05 -2.72
C LYS A 168 -9.99 -10.27 -2.33
N THR A 169 -10.11 -10.67 -1.07
CA THR A 169 -9.53 -11.88 -0.50
C THR A 169 -10.65 -12.69 0.17
N PRO A 170 -10.40 -13.92 0.64
CA PRO A 170 -11.38 -14.65 1.45
C PRO A 170 -11.89 -13.87 2.67
N LEU A 171 -11.06 -12.97 3.23
CA LEU A 171 -11.38 -12.15 4.40
C LEU A 171 -11.89 -10.74 4.05
N CYS A 172 -11.82 -10.32 2.79
CA CYS A 172 -12.32 -9.04 2.32
C CYS A 172 -13.33 -9.22 1.19
N THR A 173 -14.61 -9.21 1.53
CA THR A 173 -15.74 -9.39 0.59
C THR A 173 -16.44 -8.07 0.23
N LEU A 174 -15.76 -6.93 0.43
CA LEU A 174 -16.16 -5.64 -0.10
C LEU A 174 -16.45 -5.73 -1.61
N PRO A 175 -17.24 -4.78 -2.19
CA PRO A 175 -17.60 -4.80 -3.61
C PRO A 175 -16.43 -4.38 -4.53
N ILE A 176 -15.26 -4.97 -4.33
CA ILE A 176 -14.03 -4.78 -5.09
C ILE A 176 -13.69 -6.04 -5.89
N ALA A 177 -12.87 -5.89 -6.93
CA ALA A 177 -12.33 -6.99 -7.72
C ALA A 177 -11.28 -7.79 -6.93
N ASP A 178 -11.11 -9.07 -7.27
CA ASP A 178 -9.92 -9.85 -6.88
C ASP A 178 -8.73 -9.50 -7.79
N ALA A 179 -7.58 -10.14 -7.58
CA ALA A 179 -6.36 -9.85 -8.35
C ALA A 179 -6.41 -10.33 -9.81
N THR A 180 -7.34 -11.20 -10.19
CA THR A 180 -7.36 -11.88 -11.50
C THR A 180 -7.38 -10.92 -12.69
N PRO A 181 -8.21 -9.86 -12.73
CA PRO A 181 -8.24 -8.95 -13.87
C PRO A 181 -6.90 -8.24 -14.08
N PHE A 182 -6.25 -7.83 -12.99
CA PHE A 182 -4.94 -7.17 -13.04
C PHE A 182 -3.83 -8.13 -13.49
N LEU A 183 -3.77 -9.34 -12.93
CA LEU A 183 -2.77 -10.34 -13.30
C LEU A 183 -2.92 -10.82 -14.75
N ARG A 184 -4.15 -10.88 -15.26
CA ARG A 184 -4.42 -11.18 -16.67
C ARG A 184 -3.84 -10.11 -17.61
N LEU A 185 -3.94 -8.83 -17.22
CA LEU A 185 -3.35 -7.72 -17.99
C LEU A 185 -1.82 -7.73 -17.90
N ALA A 186 -1.27 -8.05 -16.73
CA ALA A 186 0.17 -8.19 -16.54
C ALA A 186 0.78 -9.29 -17.41
N GLY A 187 0.05 -10.38 -17.65
CA GLY A 187 0.48 -11.52 -18.47
C GLY A 187 1.51 -12.42 -17.76
N THR A 188 2.53 -11.83 -17.14
CA THR A 188 3.51 -12.52 -16.30
C THR A 188 3.58 -11.89 -14.91
N TYR A 189 3.70 -12.74 -13.89
CA TYR A 189 3.88 -12.33 -12.51
C TYR A 189 4.62 -13.43 -11.73
N THR A 190 5.24 -13.04 -10.63
CA THR A 190 5.76 -13.98 -9.62
C THR A 190 4.78 -14.01 -8.46
N HIS A 191 4.37 -15.20 -8.04
CA HIS A 191 3.61 -15.40 -6.82
C HIS A 191 4.57 -15.83 -5.71
N LEU A 192 4.51 -15.15 -4.57
CA LEU A 192 5.33 -15.44 -3.41
C LEU A 192 4.41 -15.62 -2.19
N PRO A 193 4.66 -16.66 -1.36
CA PRO A 193 3.88 -16.91 -0.17
C PRO A 193 4.08 -15.79 0.87
N HIS A 194 3.30 -15.81 1.94
CA HIS A 194 3.48 -14.84 3.00
C HIS A 194 4.84 -15.04 3.70
N ALA A 195 5.66 -13.98 3.71
CA ALA A 195 6.90 -13.90 4.46
C ALA A 195 7.35 -12.43 4.59
N THR A 196 8.43 -12.22 5.32
CA THR A 196 9.18 -10.96 5.31
C THR A 196 10.26 -11.01 4.22
N TYR A 197 10.25 -10.04 3.31
CA TYR A 197 11.18 -9.96 2.18
C TYR A 197 12.10 -8.75 2.32
N PRO A 198 13.44 -8.91 2.23
CA PRO A 198 14.32 -7.79 1.91
C PRO A 198 13.89 -7.17 0.59
N ILE A 199 13.73 -5.84 0.56
CA ILE A 199 13.23 -5.16 -0.64
C ILE A 199 14.13 -5.43 -1.84
N ASP A 200 15.44 -5.37 -1.66
CA ASP A 200 16.44 -5.60 -2.70
C ASP A 200 16.39 -7.01 -3.32
N SER A 201 15.80 -7.97 -2.60
CA SER A 201 15.70 -9.39 -2.96
C SER A 201 14.38 -9.74 -3.65
N LEU A 202 13.40 -8.82 -3.70
CA LEU A 202 12.15 -9.03 -4.45
C LEU A 202 12.42 -9.14 -5.95
N PRO A 203 11.75 -10.07 -6.67
CA PRO A 203 11.93 -10.21 -8.11
C PRO A 203 11.37 -8.99 -8.86
N PRO A 204 11.94 -8.65 -10.02
CA PRO A 204 11.43 -7.55 -10.82
C PRO A 204 10.09 -7.91 -11.48
N GLY A 205 9.31 -6.88 -11.82
CA GLY A 205 7.99 -7.01 -12.44
C GLY A 205 6.84 -7.08 -11.43
N ILE A 206 5.73 -7.71 -11.82
CA ILE A 206 4.56 -7.86 -10.95
C ILE A 206 4.80 -9.02 -9.96
N VAL A 207 4.63 -8.74 -8.67
CA VAL A 207 4.76 -9.71 -7.60
C VAL A 207 3.46 -9.76 -6.80
N LEU A 208 2.73 -10.86 -6.91
CA LEU A 208 1.60 -11.15 -6.04
C LEU A 208 2.13 -11.73 -4.72
N LEU A 209 1.80 -11.09 -3.61
CA LEU A 209 2.11 -11.59 -2.27
C LEU A 209 0.84 -12.11 -1.60
N ASP A 210 0.97 -13.22 -0.91
CA ASP A 210 -0.04 -13.68 0.04
C ASP A 210 0.01 -12.82 1.31
N ASP A 211 -1.17 -12.49 1.84
CA ASP A 211 -1.29 -11.72 3.08
C ASP A 211 -1.07 -12.60 4.32
N ALA A 212 -0.84 -11.99 5.48
CA ALA A 212 -0.49 -12.70 6.72
C ALA A 212 -1.57 -13.67 7.21
N PHE A 213 -2.79 -13.59 6.68
CA PHE A 213 -3.94 -14.37 7.12
C PHE A 213 -4.45 -15.31 6.03
N ASN A 214 -3.88 -15.27 4.82
CA ASN A 214 -4.15 -16.16 3.70
C ASN A 214 -2.83 -16.67 3.08
N PRO A 215 -1.98 -17.38 3.85
CA PRO A 215 -0.62 -17.75 3.46
C PRO A 215 -0.52 -18.92 2.46
#